data_AF-F9UDH5-F1
#
_entry.id   AF-F9UDH5-F1
#
_cell.length_a   1.000
_cell.length_b   1.000
_cell.length_c   1.000
_cell.angle_alpha   90.00
_cell.angle_beta   90.00
_cell.angle_gamma   90.00
#
_symmetry.space_group_name_H-M   'P 1'
#
loop_
_entity.id
_entity.type
_entity.pdbx_description
1 polymer ?
#
loop_
_entity_poly.entity_id
_entity_poly.type
_entity_poly.pdbx_seq_one_letter_code
_entity_poly.pdbx_strand_id
1 'polypeptide(L)'
;MMSIISTALGHGRLLARPGDRRLCLLDASASALWDLHAVGLSPERLAGLLVERFALPSELAHDQVMTLVADWQSAGLLDVGGETPIDWRLGTTDAPFWPAPRPRLPEHGARALWLADRRVGVWCEEAAIQRHLGWMLALEHASEPSSESEPEQGEQSRVDHELSLHGTAADWRLACDGQTLDCGRGLDAALVATITALANLGCRPAERLMVLHGAGLVAPDGQGLLLIAPGGSGKTTLAAALNAAGFALLSDDWYR
;
A
#
# COMPACT_ATOMS: atom_id res chain seq x y z
N MET A 1 -16.95 -17.67 16.00
CA MET A 1 -15.75 -18.01 15.23
C MET A 1 -15.45 -16.85 14.31
N MET A 2 -14.26 -16.26 14.38
CA MET A 2 -13.85 -15.22 13.42
C MET A 2 -13.67 -15.85 12.03
N SER A 3 -14.23 -15.23 11.00
CA SER A 3 -14.10 -15.72 9.63
C SER A 3 -12.83 -15.17 9.00
N ILE A 4 -11.87 -16.04 8.68
CA ILE A 4 -10.77 -15.71 7.78
C ILE A 4 -11.37 -15.32 6.42
N ILE A 5 -10.88 -14.23 5.83
CA ILE A 5 -11.18 -13.87 4.44
C ILE A 5 -10.23 -14.67 3.56
N SER A 6 -10.76 -15.33 2.53
CA SER A 6 -9.93 -16.08 1.58
C SER A 6 -10.36 -15.80 0.15
N THR A 7 -9.38 -15.73 -0.76
CA THR A 7 -9.63 -15.73 -2.20
C THR A 7 -8.62 -16.62 -2.92
N ALA A 8 -9.04 -17.23 -4.03
CA ALA A 8 -8.13 -17.95 -4.91
C ALA A 8 -7.22 -16.97 -5.66
N LEU A 9 -5.96 -17.36 -5.88
CA LEU A 9 -5.00 -16.65 -6.71
C LEU A 9 -4.28 -17.67 -7.59
N GLY A 10 -4.84 -17.93 -8.77
CA GLY A 10 -4.39 -19.03 -9.63
C GLY A 10 -4.57 -20.38 -8.93
N HIS A 11 -3.46 -21.11 -8.74
CA HIS A 11 -3.46 -22.36 -7.97
C HIS A 11 -3.20 -22.15 -6.47
N GLY A 12 -2.83 -20.94 -6.05
CA GLY A 12 -2.63 -20.60 -4.64
C GLY A 12 -3.86 -19.98 -4.01
N ARG A 13 -3.74 -19.64 -2.73
CA ARG A 13 -4.81 -18.99 -1.96
C ARG A 13 -4.24 -17.86 -1.12
N LEU A 14 -4.90 -16.71 -1.19
CA LEU A 14 -4.62 -15.60 -0.29
C LEU A 14 -5.56 -15.68 0.91
N LEU A 15 -4.99 -15.65 2.12
CA LEU A 15 -5.71 -15.59 3.38
C LEU A 15 -5.44 -14.26 4.06
N ALA A 16 -6.47 -13.69 4.67
CA ALA A 16 -6.38 -12.48 5.47
C ALA A 16 -7.26 -12.60 6.71
N ARG A 17 -6.76 -12.15 7.85
CA ARG A 17 -7.57 -11.95 9.05
C ARG A 17 -8.09 -10.52 9.05
N PRO A 18 -9.41 -10.28 9.17
CA PRO A 18 -9.94 -8.94 9.36
C PRO A 18 -9.27 -8.24 10.55
N GLY A 19 -8.79 -7.01 10.34
CA GLY A 19 -8.06 -6.24 11.35
C GLY A 19 -6.55 -6.54 11.43
N ASP A 20 -6.06 -7.57 10.75
CA ASP A 20 -4.63 -7.79 10.54
C ASP A 20 -4.19 -7.14 9.22
N ARG A 21 -2.98 -6.57 9.19
CA ARG A 21 -2.36 -5.99 7.99
C ARG A 21 -1.54 -7.01 7.21
N ARG A 22 -1.49 -8.25 7.67
CA ARG A 22 -0.76 -9.35 7.02
C ARG A 22 -1.65 -10.10 6.05
N LEU A 23 -1.10 -10.40 4.88
CA LEU A 23 -1.66 -11.34 3.92
C LEU A 23 -0.80 -12.59 3.91
N CYS A 24 -1.43 -13.75 4.01
CA CYS A 24 -0.76 -15.04 3.92
C CYS A 24 -1.06 -15.65 2.56
N LEU A 25 -0.04 -15.77 1.71
CA LEU A 25 -0.16 -16.48 0.44
C LEU A 25 0.21 -17.95 0.65
N LEU A 26 -0.74 -18.83 0.36
CA LEU A 26 -0.55 -20.27 0.33
C LEU A 26 -0.29 -20.72 -1.11
N ASP A 27 0.65 -21.64 -1.27
CA ASP A 27 0.80 -22.37 -2.54
C ASP A 27 -0.35 -23.38 -2.73
N ALA A 28 -0.31 -24.13 -3.84
CA ALA A 28 -1.38 -25.07 -4.19
C ALA A 28 -1.57 -26.19 -3.15
N SER A 29 -0.47 -26.72 -2.62
CA SER A 29 -0.50 -27.82 -1.66
C SER A 29 -1.00 -27.34 -0.30
N ALA A 30 -0.48 -26.21 0.18
CA ALA A 30 -0.90 -25.58 1.42
C ALA A 30 -2.37 -25.11 1.34
N SER A 31 -2.83 -24.60 0.18
CA SER A 31 -4.24 -24.25 -0.02
C SER A 31 -5.16 -25.47 0.11
N ALA A 32 -4.79 -26.61 -0.49
CA ALA A 32 -5.59 -27.82 -0.39
C ALA A 32 -5.66 -28.36 1.05
N LEU A 33 -4.54 -28.34 1.77
CA LEU A 33 -4.48 -28.74 3.18
C LEU A 33 -5.28 -27.77 4.07
N TRP A 34 -5.25 -26.47 3.77
CA TRP A 34 -6.06 -25.47 4.46
C TRP A 34 -7.55 -25.73 4.30
N ASP A 35 -8.02 -26.05 3.09
CA ASP A 35 -9.43 -26.37 2.85
C ASP A 35 -9.89 -27.60 3.65
N LEU A 36 -9.04 -28.63 3.69
CA LEU A 36 -9.30 -29.85 4.46
C LEU A 36 -9.30 -29.58 5.98
N HIS A 37 -8.37 -28.77 6.47
CA HIS A 37 -8.36 -28.33 7.86
C HIS A 37 -9.61 -27.49 8.20
N ALA A 38 -10.02 -26.59 7.31
CA ALA A 38 -11.18 -25.71 7.51
C ALA A 38 -12.52 -26.47 7.62
N VAL A 39 -12.63 -27.65 6.99
CA VAL A 39 -13.78 -28.56 7.16
C VAL A 39 -13.65 -29.48 8.38
N GLY A 40 -12.59 -29.32 9.19
CA GLY A 40 -12.42 -29.98 10.48
C GLY A 40 -11.53 -31.22 10.48
N LEU A 41 -10.73 -31.48 9.43
CA LEU A 41 -9.75 -32.57 9.48
C LEU A 41 -8.61 -32.23 10.44
N SER A 42 -8.25 -33.20 11.28
CA SER A 42 -7.12 -33.04 12.20
C SER A 42 -5.77 -33.09 11.45
N PRO A 43 -4.71 -32.46 12.00
CA PRO A 43 -3.37 -32.51 11.44
C PRO A 43 -2.88 -33.94 11.15
N GLU A 44 -3.21 -34.90 12.02
CA GLU A 44 -2.84 -36.31 11.83
C GLU A 44 -3.52 -36.92 10.60
N ARG A 45 -4.79 -36.57 10.35
CA ARG A 45 -5.49 -37.05 9.15
C ARG A 45 -4.93 -36.40 7.88
N LEU A 46 -4.56 -35.12 7.94
CA LEU A 46 -3.91 -34.42 6.82
C LEU A 46 -2.58 -35.09 6.46
N ALA A 47 -1.75 -35.42 7.46
CA ALA A 47 -0.51 -36.16 7.24
C ALA A 47 -0.77 -37.54 6.61
N GLY A 48 -1.78 -38.26 7.10
CA GLY A 48 -2.22 -39.53 6.50
C GLY A 48 -2.62 -39.40 5.02
N LEU A 49 -3.33 -38.33 4.65
CA LEU A 49 -3.69 -38.05 3.26
C LEU A 49 -2.45 -37.78 2.38
N LEU A 50 -1.42 -37.11 2.92
CA LEU A 50 -0.17 -36.91 2.20
C LEU A 50 0.56 -38.24 1.91
N VAL A 51 0.57 -39.16 2.87
CA VAL A 51 1.09 -40.52 2.68
C VAL A 51 0.29 -41.28 1.63
N GLU A 52 -1.04 -41.30 1.76
CA GLU A 52 -1.95 -42.03 0.86
C GLU A 52 -1.87 -41.51 -0.59
N ARG A 53 -1.80 -40.19 -0.77
CA ARG A 53 -1.91 -39.54 -2.08
C ARG A 53 -0.57 -39.41 -2.80
N PHE A 54 0.51 -39.19 -2.07
CA PHE A 54 1.82 -38.85 -2.62
C PHE A 54 2.92 -39.86 -2.28
N ALA A 55 2.57 -40.97 -1.60
CA ALA A 55 3.51 -42.01 -1.17
C ALA A 55 4.69 -41.47 -0.36
N LEU A 56 4.46 -40.41 0.43
CA LEU A 56 5.47 -39.82 1.29
C LEU A 56 5.76 -40.74 2.50
N PRO A 57 7.00 -40.78 3.01
CA PRO A 57 7.30 -41.41 4.29
C PRO A 57 6.44 -40.80 5.40
N SER A 58 5.86 -41.64 6.26
CA SER A 58 4.91 -41.19 7.29
C SER A 58 5.48 -40.12 8.22
N GLU A 59 6.75 -40.24 8.59
CA GLU A 59 7.44 -39.30 9.47
C GLU A 59 7.58 -37.93 8.79
N LEU A 60 8.03 -37.91 7.53
CA LEU A 60 8.15 -36.68 6.75
C LEU A 60 6.79 -35.98 6.53
N ALA A 61 5.75 -36.74 6.22
CA ALA A 61 4.41 -36.19 6.03
C ALA A 61 3.86 -35.57 7.32
N HIS A 62 4.13 -36.20 8.48
CA HIS A 62 3.75 -35.68 9.78
C HIS A 62 4.48 -34.38 10.08
N ASP A 63 5.82 -34.36 9.96
CA ASP A 63 6.64 -33.18 10.21
C ASP A 63 6.25 -32.00 9.32
N GLN A 64 5.97 -32.26 8.04
CA GLN A 64 5.51 -31.23 7.10
C GLN A 64 4.19 -30.61 7.52
N VAL A 65 3.20 -31.42 7.90
CA VAL A 65 1.89 -30.90 8.33
C VAL A 65 2.01 -30.16 9.66
N MET A 66 2.78 -30.67 10.62
CA MET A 66 2.97 -30.02 11.91
C MET A 66 3.69 -28.67 11.75
N THR A 67 4.70 -28.59 10.88
CA THR A 67 5.38 -27.34 10.53
C THR A 67 4.39 -26.34 9.92
N LEU A 68 3.60 -26.78 8.94
CA LEU A 68 2.60 -25.94 8.27
C LEU A 68 1.54 -25.40 9.24
N VAL A 69 1.07 -26.23 10.17
CA VAL A 69 0.11 -25.82 11.21
C VAL A 69 0.73 -24.82 12.18
N ALA A 70 2.00 -25.02 12.58
CA ALA A 70 2.72 -24.07 13.42
C ALA A 70 2.91 -22.72 12.70
N ASP A 71 3.20 -22.74 11.39
CA ASP A 71 3.27 -21.53 10.56
C ASP A 71 1.93 -20.81 10.53
N TRP A 72 0.82 -21.53 10.34
CA TRP A 72 -0.52 -20.94 10.41
C TRP A 72 -0.87 -20.37 11.77
N GLN A 73 -0.45 -21.00 12.88
CA GLN A 73 -0.63 -20.46 14.23
C GLN A 73 0.19 -19.18 14.43
N SER A 74 1.47 -19.18 14.07
CA SER A 74 2.34 -17.99 14.18
C SER A 74 1.87 -16.83 13.30
N ALA A 75 1.29 -17.14 12.13
CA ALA A 75 0.64 -16.18 11.26
C ALA A 75 -0.69 -15.65 11.83
N GLY A 76 -1.19 -16.21 12.93
CA GLY A 76 -2.50 -15.88 13.48
C GLY A 76 -3.60 -16.24 12.48
N LEU A 77 -3.56 -17.41 11.87
CA LEU A 77 -4.66 -17.92 11.04
C LEU A 77 -5.57 -18.85 11.85
N LEU A 78 -5.03 -19.49 12.91
CA LEU A 78 -5.72 -20.50 13.70
C LEU A 78 -6.18 -20.03 15.09
N ASP A 79 -5.64 -18.93 15.62
CA ASP A 79 -5.98 -18.47 16.99
C ASP A 79 -7.35 -17.80 17.09
N VAL A 80 -8.17 -18.30 18.02
CA VAL A 80 -9.54 -17.85 18.33
C VAL A 80 -9.49 -17.01 19.61
N GLY A 81 -9.57 -15.68 19.52
CA GLY A 81 -9.73 -14.85 20.74
C GLY A 81 -9.40 -13.36 20.68
N GLY A 82 -8.77 -12.85 19.61
CA GLY A 82 -8.57 -11.41 19.48
C GLY A 82 -9.88 -10.69 19.14
N GLU A 83 -10.20 -9.57 19.79
CA GLU A 83 -11.37 -8.76 19.46
C GLU A 83 -11.30 -8.26 18.00
N THR A 84 -12.42 -8.40 17.28
CA THR A 84 -12.58 -7.94 15.89
C THR A 84 -12.74 -6.42 15.85
N PRO A 85 -11.95 -5.68 15.05
CA PRO A 85 -12.39 -4.38 14.55
C PRO A 85 -13.54 -4.59 13.56
N ILE A 86 -14.59 -3.81 13.70
CA ILE A 86 -15.84 -3.90 12.94
C ILE A 86 -15.59 -3.81 11.43
N ASP A 87 -16.16 -4.80 10.72
CA ASP A 87 -16.51 -4.90 9.30
C ASP A 87 -15.68 -4.14 8.26
N TRP A 88 -14.77 -4.87 7.62
CA TRP A 88 -14.39 -4.60 6.24
C TRP A 88 -14.43 -5.90 5.44
N ARG A 89 -15.32 -5.95 4.43
CA ARG A 89 -15.38 -7.02 3.42
C ARG A 89 -15.07 -6.40 2.05
N LEU A 90 -14.19 -7.04 1.28
CA LEU A 90 -14.00 -6.72 -0.15
C LEU A 90 -15.34 -6.89 -0.87
N GLY A 91 -15.93 -5.79 -1.35
CA GLY A 91 -17.16 -5.79 -2.14
C GLY A 91 -18.48 -5.49 -1.40
N THR A 92 -18.46 -5.18 -0.09
CA THR A 92 -19.62 -4.53 0.55
C THR A 92 -19.62 -3.04 0.20
N THR A 93 -20.78 -2.54 -0.24
CA THR A 93 -21.02 -1.18 -0.77
C THR A 93 -20.78 -0.04 0.22
N ASP A 94 -20.69 -0.35 1.51
CA ASP A 94 -20.26 0.64 2.49
C ASP A 94 -18.73 0.65 2.49
N ALA A 95 -18.18 1.35 1.49
CA ALA A 95 -16.78 1.72 1.47
C ALA A 95 -16.45 2.35 2.83
N PRO A 96 -15.31 2.02 3.46
CA PRO A 96 -14.93 2.64 4.72
C PRO A 96 -15.07 4.16 4.57
N PHE A 97 -15.94 4.74 5.40
CA PHE A 97 -16.17 6.18 5.41
C PHE A 97 -14.92 6.81 6.03
N TRP A 98 -13.99 7.17 5.17
CA TRP A 98 -12.85 7.97 5.58
C TRP A 98 -13.35 9.38 5.85
N PRO A 99 -13.11 9.93 7.05
CA PRO A 99 -13.53 11.30 7.33
C PRO A 99 -12.93 12.19 6.25
N ALA A 100 -13.77 13.02 5.63
CA ALA A 100 -13.30 13.99 4.66
C ALA A 100 -12.14 14.78 5.30
N PRO A 101 -11.05 15.03 4.55
CA PRO A 101 -10.02 15.91 5.03
C PRO A 101 -10.65 17.22 5.49
N ARG A 102 -10.14 17.80 6.57
CA ARG A 102 -10.68 19.03 7.14
C ARG A 102 -9.96 20.20 6.48
N PRO A 103 -10.56 20.87 5.49
CA PRO A 103 -9.84 21.86 4.71
C PRO A 103 -9.52 23.05 5.62
N ARG A 104 -8.25 23.47 5.63
CA ARG A 104 -7.77 24.60 6.42
C ARG A 104 -7.01 25.58 5.54
N LEU A 105 -6.87 26.81 6.03
CA LEU A 105 -6.04 27.79 5.36
C LEU A 105 -4.57 27.39 5.54
N PRO A 106 -3.77 27.36 4.46
CA PRO A 106 -2.35 27.12 4.55
C PRO A 106 -1.65 28.25 5.32
N GLU A 107 -0.57 27.94 6.01
CA GLU A 107 0.33 28.92 6.59
C GLU A 107 0.88 29.85 5.51
N HIS A 108 1.21 31.07 5.94
CA HIS A 108 1.67 32.10 5.03
C HIS A 108 2.98 31.66 4.36
N GLY A 109 2.97 31.61 3.02
CA GLY A 109 4.11 31.17 2.21
C GLY A 109 4.16 29.67 1.94
N ALA A 110 3.21 28.87 2.45
CA ALA A 110 3.10 27.47 2.06
C ALA A 110 2.65 27.37 0.60
N ARG A 111 3.22 26.42 -0.14
CA ARG A 111 2.82 26.11 -1.51
C ARG A 111 1.88 24.93 -1.52
N ALA A 112 0.71 25.09 -2.11
CA ALA A 112 -0.25 23.99 -2.25
C ALA A 112 0.11 23.12 -3.46
N LEU A 113 0.02 21.80 -3.30
CA LEU A 113 0.19 20.84 -4.38
C LEU A 113 -0.88 19.74 -4.29
N TRP A 114 -1.26 19.18 -5.43
CA TRP A 114 -2.20 18.07 -5.50
C TRP A 114 -1.44 16.74 -5.38
N LEU A 115 -1.87 15.92 -4.41
CA LEU A 115 -1.43 14.53 -4.23
C LEU A 115 -2.65 13.62 -4.36
N ALA A 116 -2.81 13.00 -5.52
CA ALA A 116 -4.01 12.24 -5.86
C ALA A 116 -5.29 13.10 -5.68
N ASP A 117 -6.12 12.79 -4.69
CA ASP A 117 -7.39 13.46 -4.40
C ASP A 117 -7.29 14.52 -3.30
N ARG A 118 -6.08 14.87 -2.84
CA ARG A 118 -5.88 15.84 -1.76
C ARG A 118 -5.00 17.00 -2.17
N ARG A 119 -5.25 18.15 -1.57
CA ARG A 119 -4.44 19.34 -1.70
C ARG A 119 -3.61 19.54 -0.44
N VAL A 120 -2.29 19.42 -0.54
CA VAL A 120 -1.38 19.52 0.59
C VAL A 120 -0.61 20.83 0.50
N GLY A 121 -0.66 21.63 1.57
CA GLY A 121 0.21 22.79 1.74
C GLY A 121 1.60 22.33 2.18
N VAL A 122 2.64 22.75 1.48
CA VAL A 122 4.03 22.47 1.86
C VAL A 122 4.72 23.76 2.19
N TRP A 123 5.20 23.85 3.43
CA TRP A 123 5.95 24.99 3.94
C TRP A 123 7.34 24.54 4.36
N CYS A 124 8.34 25.39 4.10
CA CYS A 124 9.72 25.10 4.46
C CYS A 124 10.42 26.41 4.86
N GLU A 125 11.04 26.40 6.04
CA GLU A 125 11.71 27.57 6.61
C GLU A 125 13.03 27.89 5.89
N GLU A 126 13.83 26.87 5.58
CA GLU A 126 15.15 27.05 4.99
C GLU A 126 15.09 27.16 3.47
N ALA A 127 15.49 28.32 2.94
CA ALA A 127 15.46 28.60 1.50
C ALA A 127 16.27 27.60 0.64
N ALA A 128 17.34 27.01 1.17
CA ALA A 128 18.12 25.99 0.46
C ALA A 128 17.30 24.71 0.26
N ILE A 129 16.64 24.21 1.30
CA ILE A 129 15.77 23.03 1.21
C ILE A 129 14.55 23.36 0.34
N GLN A 130 13.94 24.53 0.54
CA GLN A 130 12.81 24.99 -0.25
C GLN A 130 13.09 25.00 -1.75
N ARG A 131 14.30 25.44 -2.16
CA ARG A 131 14.70 25.44 -3.58
C ARG A 131 14.79 24.03 -4.15
N HIS A 132 15.37 23.09 -3.41
CA HIS A 132 15.46 21.69 -3.84
C HIS A 132 14.09 21.03 -3.93
N LEU A 133 13.23 21.22 -2.91
CA LEU A 133 11.84 20.75 -2.94
C LEU A 133 11.07 21.36 -4.11
N GLY A 134 11.27 22.65 -4.38
CA GLY A 134 10.65 23.35 -5.51
C GLY A 134 10.95 22.69 -6.85
N TRP A 135 12.20 22.31 -7.07
CA TRP A 135 12.64 21.61 -8.27
C TRP A 135 12.11 20.19 -8.34
N MET A 136 12.16 19.43 -7.24
CA MET A 136 11.73 18.03 -7.20
C MET A 136 10.23 17.86 -7.39
N LEU A 137 9.44 18.75 -6.80
CA LEU A 137 7.97 18.67 -6.80
C LEU A 137 7.34 19.48 -7.95
N ALA A 138 8.16 20.02 -8.87
CA ALA A 138 7.73 20.91 -9.94
C ALA A 138 6.78 22.03 -9.45
N LEU A 139 6.97 22.50 -8.20
CA LEU A 139 6.12 23.51 -7.54
C LEU A 139 6.13 24.89 -8.20
N GLU A 140 6.95 25.06 -9.23
CA GLU A 140 7.02 26.27 -10.05
C GLU A 140 6.07 26.20 -11.26
N HIS A 141 5.59 25.02 -11.65
CA HIS A 141 4.82 24.79 -12.88
C HIS A 141 3.50 24.03 -12.65
N ALA A 142 3.10 23.78 -11.40
CA ALA A 142 1.83 23.11 -11.07
C ALA A 142 0.64 23.96 -11.53
N SER A 143 0.32 23.82 -12.82
CA SER A 143 -0.87 24.38 -13.45
C SER A 143 -2.06 23.60 -12.89
N GLU A 144 -3.09 24.32 -12.44
CA GLU A 144 -4.31 23.70 -11.89
C GLU A 144 -4.87 22.68 -12.89
N PRO A 145 -5.38 21.51 -12.42
CA PRO A 145 -6.00 20.54 -13.30
C PRO A 145 -7.14 21.21 -14.06
N SER A 146 -7.01 21.25 -15.39
CA SER A 146 -7.98 21.87 -16.28
C SER A 146 -9.23 20.99 -16.42
N SER A 147 -10.19 21.10 -15.51
CA SER A 147 -11.56 20.65 -15.76
C SER A 147 -12.61 21.40 -14.92
N GLU A 148 -13.39 22.21 -15.63
CA GLU A 148 -14.84 22.41 -15.50
C GLU A 148 -15.43 22.59 -14.10
N SER A 149 -15.24 23.79 -13.55
CA SER A 149 -16.22 24.63 -12.82
C SER A 149 -15.40 25.61 -12.00
N GLU A 150 -15.44 26.92 -12.32
CA GLU A 150 -14.79 27.95 -11.51
C GLU A 150 -15.34 27.86 -10.07
N PRO A 151 -14.56 27.40 -9.08
CA PRO A 151 -15.00 27.42 -7.70
C PRO A 151 -15.07 28.88 -7.25
N GLU A 152 -16.03 29.19 -6.37
CA GLU A 152 -16.08 30.48 -5.71
C GLU A 152 -14.70 30.80 -5.11
N GLN A 153 -14.16 31.99 -5.43
CA GLN A 153 -12.76 32.42 -5.25
C GLN A 153 -12.19 32.31 -3.80
N GLY A 154 -12.99 31.86 -2.82
CA GLY A 154 -12.57 31.59 -1.44
C GLY A 154 -12.23 30.13 -1.13
N GLU A 155 -12.69 29.15 -1.91
CA GLU A 155 -12.43 27.71 -1.65
C GLU A 155 -11.09 27.24 -2.22
N GLN A 156 -10.62 27.88 -3.29
CA GLN A 156 -9.35 27.60 -3.96
C GLN A 156 -8.10 27.87 -3.13
N SER A 157 -8.20 28.28 -1.86
CA SER A 157 -7.02 28.47 -1.00
C SER A 157 -6.87 27.39 0.07
N ARG A 158 -7.86 26.53 0.29
CA ARG A 158 -7.79 25.54 1.38
C ARG A 158 -6.93 24.33 1.02
N VAL A 159 -6.28 23.77 2.03
CA VAL A 159 -5.48 22.55 1.98
C VAL A 159 -6.05 21.53 2.96
N ASP A 160 -6.00 20.26 2.59
CA ASP A 160 -6.44 19.12 3.38
C ASP A 160 -5.46 18.80 4.51
N HIS A 161 -4.17 18.94 4.20
CA HIS A 161 -3.06 18.77 5.13
C HIS A 161 -2.03 19.86 4.91
N GLU A 162 -1.22 20.09 5.93
CA GLU A 162 -0.02 20.91 5.82
C GLU A 162 1.16 20.10 6.29
N LEU A 163 2.20 20.12 5.46
CA LEU A 163 3.49 19.57 5.77
C LEU A 163 4.45 20.73 5.94
N SER A 164 4.97 20.89 7.16
CA SER A 164 5.91 21.96 7.51
C SER A 164 7.28 21.38 7.85
N LEU A 165 8.32 21.93 7.23
CA LEU A 165 9.71 21.61 7.53
C LEU A 165 10.39 22.81 8.17
N HIS A 166 10.69 22.68 9.46
CA HIS A 166 11.30 23.72 10.29
C HIS A 166 12.80 23.46 10.50
N GLY A 167 13.54 24.51 10.81
CA GLY A 167 14.95 24.43 11.15
C GLY A 167 15.87 24.49 9.94
N THR A 168 17.05 23.87 10.06
CA THR A 168 18.11 23.92 9.04
C THR A 168 18.60 22.52 8.67
N ALA A 169 19.41 22.40 7.62
CA ALA A 169 20.09 21.15 7.30
C ALA A 169 20.92 20.58 8.46
N ALA A 170 21.35 21.38 9.43
CA ALA A 170 22.06 20.88 10.61
C ALA A 170 21.13 20.25 11.67
N ASP A 171 19.88 20.69 11.71
CA ASP A 171 18.87 20.27 12.68
C ASP A 171 17.48 20.68 12.15
N TRP A 172 16.76 19.71 11.58
CA TRP A 172 15.45 19.93 10.97
C TRP A 172 14.38 19.09 11.66
N ARG A 173 13.14 19.58 11.59
CA ARG A 173 11.95 18.90 12.09
C ARG A 173 10.84 18.97 11.06
N LEU A 174 10.32 17.80 10.70
CA LEU A 174 9.20 17.64 9.79
C LEU A 174 7.92 17.41 10.59
N ALA A 175 6.90 18.22 10.34
CA ALA A 175 5.59 18.08 10.96
C ALA A 175 4.47 18.04 9.91
N CYS A 176 3.41 17.30 10.22
CA CYS A 176 2.17 17.31 9.47
C CYS A 176 1.03 17.67 10.42
N ASP A 177 0.25 18.69 10.07
CA ASP A 177 -0.86 19.16 10.91
C ASP A 177 -0.45 19.49 12.35
N GLY A 178 0.75 20.07 12.51
CA GLY A 178 1.36 20.41 13.79
C GLY A 178 1.94 19.21 14.57
N GLN A 179 1.71 17.98 14.10
CA GLN A 179 2.28 16.77 14.69
C GLN A 179 3.63 16.44 14.05
N THR A 180 4.63 16.15 14.87
CA THR A 180 5.96 15.82 14.36
C THR A 180 5.99 14.42 13.78
N LEU A 181 6.37 14.34 12.51
CA LEU A 181 6.56 13.08 11.82
C LEU A 181 8.00 12.58 11.96
N ASP A 182 8.98 13.48 11.85
CA ASP A 182 10.40 13.11 11.84
C ASP A 182 11.30 14.30 12.23
N CYS A 183 12.56 14.00 12.58
CA CYS A 183 13.61 14.97 12.85
C CYS A 183 14.98 14.41 12.49
N GLY A 184 15.91 15.27 12.06
CA GLY A 184 17.23 14.78 11.70
C GLY A 184 18.23 15.86 11.31
N ARG A 185 19.29 15.40 10.64
CA ARG A 185 20.39 16.22 10.14
C ARG A 185 20.72 15.82 8.71
N GLY A 186 21.26 16.77 7.96
CA GLY A 186 21.57 16.66 6.55
C GLY A 186 20.41 17.09 5.64
N LEU A 187 20.77 17.76 4.54
CA LEU A 187 19.85 18.18 3.49
C LEU A 187 19.13 16.98 2.87
N ASP A 188 19.88 15.95 2.46
CA ASP A 188 19.31 14.76 1.80
C ASP A 188 18.30 14.03 2.68
N ALA A 189 18.60 13.92 3.98
CA ALA A 189 17.70 13.30 4.94
C ALA A 189 16.39 14.10 5.08
N ALA A 190 16.48 15.44 5.11
CA ALA A 190 15.30 16.30 5.16
C ALA A 190 14.43 16.15 3.90
N LEU A 191 15.06 16.09 2.72
CA LEU A 191 14.36 15.91 1.44
C LEU A 191 13.68 14.54 1.38
N VAL A 192 14.39 13.46 1.74
CA VAL A 192 13.84 12.10 1.76
C VAL A 192 12.67 11.99 2.74
N ALA A 193 12.80 12.54 3.95
CA ALA A 193 11.72 12.54 4.93
C ALA A 193 10.49 13.30 4.41
N THR A 194 10.70 14.46 3.79
CA THR A 194 9.61 15.28 3.22
C THR A 194 8.89 14.54 2.09
N ILE A 195 9.61 13.94 1.15
CA ILE A 195 9.03 13.18 0.03
C ILE A 195 8.32 11.94 0.54
N THR A 196 8.89 11.25 1.53
CA THR A 196 8.26 10.07 2.16
C THR A 196 6.95 10.46 2.83
N ALA A 197 6.91 11.60 3.53
CA ALA A 197 5.68 12.11 4.13
C ALA A 197 4.62 12.48 3.08
N LEU A 198 5.01 13.16 1.99
CA LEU A 198 4.11 13.45 0.87
C LEU A 198 3.58 12.15 0.23
N ALA A 199 4.46 11.19 -0.05
CA ALA A 199 4.06 9.88 -0.57
C ALA A 199 3.08 9.18 0.37
N ASN A 200 3.31 9.19 1.68
CA ASN A 200 2.39 8.63 2.67
C ASN A 200 1.04 9.35 2.68
N LEU A 201 1.01 10.68 2.57
CA LEU A 201 -0.22 11.47 2.48
C LEU A 201 -1.01 11.14 1.22
N GLY A 202 -0.35 11.00 0.06
CA GLY A 202 -1.01 10.66 -1.20
C GLY A 202 -1.44 9.18 -1.29
N CYS A 203 -0.62 8.27 -0.77
CA CYS A 203 -0.86 6.84 -0.83
C CYS A 203 -1.85 6.35 0.23
N ARG A 204 -2.05 7.11 1.31
CA ARG A 204 -2.96 6.79 2.42
C ARG A 204 -2.79 5.33 2.88
N PRO A 205 -1.60 4.88 3.34
CA PRO A 205 -1.38 3.48 3.71
C PRO A 205 -2.27 3.00 4.86
N ALA A 206 -2.83 3.92 5.66
CA ALA A 206 -3.83 3.62 6.68
C ALA A 206 -5.26 3.50 6.11
N GLU A 207 -5.53 4.03 4.92
CA GLU A 207 -6.86 4.12 4.31
C GLU A 207 -7.01 3.29 3.02
N ARG A 208 -5.89 2.84 2.44
CA ARG A 208 -5.85 1.92 1.30
C ARG A 208 -5.44 0.54 1.78
N LEU A 209 -6.17 -0.46 1.30
CA LEU A 209 -5.91 -1.87 1.61
C LEU A 209 -4.47 -2.27 1.24
N MET A 210 -3.96 -1.71 0.14
CA MET A 210 -2.65 -2.02 -0.40
C MET A 210 -2.17 -0.86 -1.26
N VAL A 211 -0.92 -0.44 -1.07
CA VAL A 211 -0.22 0.49 -1.95
C VAL A 211 0.80 -0.32 -2.73
N LEU A 212 0.54 -0.54 -4.00
CA LEU A 212 1.44 -1.27 -4.89
C LEU A 212 2.25 -0.27 -5.70
N HIS A 213 3.57 -0.37 -5.61
CA HIS A 213 4.42 0.18 -6.67
C HIS A 213 4.42 -0.82 -7.83
N GLY A 214 3.82 -0.43 -8.95
CA GLY A 214 3.67 -1.30 -10.09
C GLY A 214 3.38 -0.61 -11.41
N ALA A 215 3.63 -1.35 -12.48
CA ALA A 215 3.23 -0.95 -13.82
C ALA A 215 2.02 -1.78 -14.27
N GLY A 216 0.95 -1.09 -14.66
CA GLY A 216 -0.24 -1.68 -15.26
C GLY A 216 -0.14 -1.65 -16.78
N LEU A 217 -0.35 -2.80 -17.43
CA LEU A 217 -0.40 -2.93 -18.88
C LEU A 217 -1.66 -3.68 -19.31
N VAL A 218 -2.05 -3.53 -20.58
CA VAL A 218 -3.11 -4.32 -21.23
C VAL A 218 -2.51 -5.07 -22.41
N ALA A 219 -2.69 -6.38 -22.45
CA ALA A 219 -2.28 -7.22 -23.55
C ALA A 219 -3.18 -6.98 -24.79
N PRO A 220 -2.74 -7.35 -26.01
CA PRO A 220 -3.54 -7.17 -27.23
C PRO A 220 -4.92 -7.84 -27.22
N ASP A 221 -5.10 -8.87 -26.40
CA ASP A 221 -6.37 -9.59 -26.21
C ASP A 221 -7.29 -8.92 -25.16
N GLY A 222 -6.87 -7.79 -24.59
CA GLY A 222 -7.62 -7.02 -23.60
C GLY A 222 -7.38 -7.44 -22.14
N GLN A 223 -6.52 -8.42 -21.87
CA GLN A 223 -6.22 -8.82 -20.49
C GLN A 223 -5.28 -7.83 -19.79
N GLY A 224 -5.55 -7.52 -18.53
CA GLY A 224 -4.71 -6.66 -17.70
C GLY A 224 -3.52 -7.43 -17.09
N LEU A 225 -2.33 -6.82 -17.13
CA LEU A 225 -1.12 -7.29 -16.48
C LEU A 225 -0.66 -6.25 -15.46
N LEU A 226 -0.43 -6.67 -14.22
CA LEU A 226 0.11 -5.80 -13.17
C LEU A 226 1.48 -6.32 -12.74
N LEU A 227 2.52 -5.52 -12.97
CA LEU A 227 3.89 -5.81 -12.54
C LEU A 227 4.11 -5.25 -11.15
N ILE A 228 4.21 -6.12 -10.14
CA ILE A 228 4.47 -5.74 -8.75
C ILE A 228 5.84 -6.26 -8.34
N ALA A 229 6.72 -5.36 -7.91
CA ALA A 229 8.05 -5.69 -7.42
C ALA A 229 8.68 -4.48 -6.70
N PRO A 230 9.73 -4.66 -5.88
CA PRO A 230 10.42 -3.54 -5.22
C PRO A 230 10.97 -2.47 -6.19
N GLY A 231 11.29 -1.29 -5.67
CA GLY A 231 12.01 -0.26 -6.42
C GLY A 231 13.34 -0.81 -6.98
N GLY A 232 13.70 -0.42 -8.21
CA GLY A 232 14.94 -0.87 -8.86
C GLY A 232 14.92 -2.29 -9.45
N SER A 233 13.82 -3.05 -9.30
CA SER A 233 13.72 -4.41 -9.84
C SER A 233 13.57 -4.50 -11.37
N GLY A 234 13.57 -3.36 -12.08
CA GLY A 234 13.39 -3.30 -13.53
C GLY A 234 11.93 -3.30 -14.02
N LYS A 235 10.93 -3.02 -13.16
CA LYS A 235 9.51 -2.95 -13.56
C LYS A 235 9.28 -2.03 -14.75
N THR A 236 9.75 -0.78 -14.65
CA THR A 236 9.66 0.22 -15.72
C THR A 236 10.35 -0.27 -17.00
N THR A 237 11.53 -0.88 -16.87
CA THR A 237 12.26 -1.42 -18.03
C THR A 237 11.48 -2.53 -18.71
N LEU A 238 10.89 -3.44 -17.93
CA LEU A 238 10.06 -4.52 -18.44
C LEU A 238 8.74 -3.99 -19.02
N ALA A 239 8.09 -3.05 -18.36
CA ALA A 239 6.87 -2.40 -18.83
C ALA A 239 7.12 -1.69 -20.18
N ALA A 240 8.24 -0.98 -20.31
CA ALA A 240 8.64 -0.35 -21.56
C ALA A 240 8.90 -1.39 -22.68
N ALA A 241 9.56 -2.50 -22.36
CA ALA A 241 9.81 -3.58 -23.31
C ALA A 241 8.50 -4.25 -23.77
N LEU A 242 7.58 -4.52 -22.84
CA LEU A 242 6.26 -5.08 -23.14
C LEU A 242 5.42 -4.09 -23.96
N ASN A 243 5.49 -2.81 -23.65
CA ASN A 243 4.83 -1.76 -24.43
C ASN A 243 5.34 -1.74 -25.88
N ALA A 244 6.67 -1.85 -26.07
CA ALA A 244 7.27 -2.00 -27.40
C ALA A 244 6.87 -3.31 -28.11
N ALA A 245 6.50 -4.35 -27.36
CA ALA A 245 5.99 -5.61 -27.89
C ALA A 245 4.47 -5.63 -28.16
N GLY A 246 3.78 -4.48 -27.99
CA GLY A 246 2.36 -4.32 -28.33
C GLY A 246 1.39 -4.36 -27.15
N PHE A 247 1.88 -4.42 -25.91
CA PHE A 247 1.04 -4.19 -24.74
C PHE A 247 0.75 -2.69 -24.63
N ALA A 248 -0.44 -2.29 -24.18
CA ALA A 248 -0.74 -0.89 -23.90
C ALA A 248 -0.40 -0.56 -22.44
N LEU A 249 0.52 0.37 -22.21
CA LEU A 249 0.83 0.85 -20.86
C LEU A 249 -0.34 1.69 -20.30
N LEU A 250 -0.94 1.25 -19.19
CA LEU A 250 -2.00 1.98 -18.47
C LEU A 250 -1.42 2.98 -17.48
N SER A 251 -0.48 2.51 -16.67
CA SER A 251 0.22 3.31 -15.67
C SER A 251 1.59 2.70 -15.41
N ASP A 252 2.56 3.55 -15.15
CA ASP A 252 3.82 3.20 -14.50
C ASP A 252 4.03 4.25 -13.41
N ASP A 253 4.75 3.94 -12.34
CA ASP A 253 4.95 4.81 -11.16
C ASP A 253 5.76 6.10 -11.46
N TRP A 254 5.83 6.51 -12.73
CA TRP A 254 6.33 7.81 -13.12
C TRP A 254 5.31 8.86 -12.70
N TYR A 255 5.58 9.51 -11.57
CA TYR A 255 4.97 10.77 -11.16
C TYR A 255 4.77 11.67 -12.40
N ARG A 256 3.50 11.94 -12.73
CA ARG A 256 3.14 13.16 -13.47
C ARG A 256 2.89 14.27 -12.47
#